data_AF-A0A060CUK1-F1
#
_entry.id   AF-A0A060CUK1-F1
#
_cell.length_a   1.000
_cell.length_b   1.000
_cell.length_c   1.000
_cell.angle_alpha   90.00
_cell.angle_beta   90.00
_cell.angle_gamma   90.00
#
_symmetry.space_group_name_H-M   'P 1'
#
loop_
_entity.id
_entity.type
_entity.pdbx_description
1 polymer ?
#
loop_
_entity_poly.entity_id
_entity_poly.type
_entity_poly.pdbx_seq_one_letter_code
_entity_poly.pdbx_strand_id
1 'polypeptide(L)'
;MFLSLKLNGRRKSKKRSRLNTNQTPNITVIASGRRKEREKAMRTWHYKHKQKNFKPKVETECLLIESVLLEILKLIKEEEGKSRAVIIERMIIYLLEKDRGNTNETAWDKSKRSYRRTLKNYEKETKAKRKHLQKAKKDAEKKKLYICKNSPFSYFRGY
;
A
#
# COMPACT_ATOMS: atom_id res chain seq x y z
N MET A 1 8.95 16.31 65.61
CA MET A 1 9.35 17.58 64.98
C MET A 1 8.92 17.50 63.51
N PHE A 2 7.73 18.01 63.11
CA PHE A 2 7.47 19.40 62.69
C PHE A 2 8.53 19.89 61.67
N LEU A 3 8.25 20.34 60.43
CA LEU A 3 7.04 20.90 59.84
C LEU A 3 7.16 20.82 58.29
N SER A 4 6.03 20.55 57.62
CA SER A 4 5.82 20.81 56.18
C SER A 4 5.88 22.30 55.87
N LEU A 5 6.22 22.70 54.63
CA LEU A 5 5.63 23.90 54.03
C LEU A 5 5.45 23.75 52.52
N LYS A 6 4.16 23.72 52.18
CA LYS A 6 3.51 23.68 50.88
C LYS A 6 3.21 25.14 50.52
N LEU A 7 3.55 25.61 49.33
CA LEU A 7 3.01 26.88 48.83
C LEU A 7 2.33 26.67 47.48
N ASN A 8 1.00 26.60 47.57
CA ASN A 8 0.04 26.80 46.50
C ASN A 8 -0.06 28.30 46.19
N GLY A 9 -0.02 28.67 44.92
CA GLY A 9 -0.44 29.99 44.42
C GLY A 9 -1.53 29.82 43.35
N ARG A 10 -2.79 29.99 43.72
CA ARG A 10 -3.97 29.90 42.84
C ARG A 10 -4.65 31.27 42.72
N ARG A 11 -4.99 31.62 41.48
CA ARG A 11 -6.18 32.39 40.98
C ARG A 11 -6.14 33.94 40.83
N LYS A 12 -6.16 34.32 39.54
CA LYS A 12 -7.18 35.10 38.77
C LYS A 12 -7.47 36.58 39.14
N SER A 13 -7.28 37.49 38.18
CA SER A 13 -8.32 38.08 37.27
C SER A 13 -7.71 39.27 36.50
N LYS A 14 -7.70 39.28 35.16
CA LYS A 14 -8.72 39.77 34.20
C LYS A 14 -8.95 41.30 34.24
N LYS A 15 -8.33 42.04 33.33
CA LYS A 15 -8.92 43.23 32.67
C LYS A 15 -8.48 43.30 31.21
N ARG A 16 -9.49 43.34 30.33
CA ARG A 16 -9.39 43.55 28.87
C ARG A 16 -9.03 45.01 28.61
N SER A 17 -8.07 45.25 27.72
CA SER A 17 -8.04 46.46 26.90
C SER A 17 -8.15 46.03 25.44
N ARG A 18 -9.19 46.54 24.77
CA ARG A 18 -9.35 46.47 23.32
C ARG A 18 -8.57 47.65 22.74
N LEU A 19 -7.62 47.40 21.86
CA LEU A 19 -7.23 48.35 20.84
C LEU A 19 -7.10 47.61 19.50
N ASN A 20 -7.87 48.11 18.55
CA ASN A 20 -7.97 47.70 17.17
C ASN A 20 -7.17 48.72 16.37
N THR A 21 -6.17 48.28 15.61
CA THR A 21 -5.69 49.01 14.43
C THR A 21 -5.16 48.02 13.40
N ASN A 22 -5.88 48.00 12.28
CA ASN A 22 -5.47 47.39 11.03
C ASN A 22 -4.10 47.95 10.61
N GLN A 23 -3.11 47.09 10.42
CA GLN A 23 -1.96 47.38 9.57
C GLN A 23 -1.29 46.07 9.17
N THR A 24 -1.81 45.49 8.09
CA THR A 24 -1.12 44.47 7.29
C THR A 24 0.15 45.09 6.70
N PRO A 25 1.35 44.54 6.94
CA PRO A 25 2.50 44.88 6.12
C PRO A 25 2.25 44.32 4.72
N ASN A 26 2.08 45.24 3.76
CA ASN A 26 2.16 44.98 2.34
C ASN A 26 3.54 44.37 2.04
N ILE A 27 3.61 43.04 2.03
CA ILE A 27 4.73 42.33 1.40
C ILE A 27 4.37 42.25 -0.07
N THR A 28 4.85 43.24 -0.81
CA THR A 28 4.94 43.26 -2.26
C THR A 28 5.54 41.95 -2.74
N VAL A 29 4.72 41.17 -3.44
CA VAL A 29 5.10 39.96 -4.15
C VAL A 29 6.05 40.36 -5.29
N ILE A 30 7.35 40.29 -5.05
CA ILE A 30 8.37 40.31 -6.10
C ILE A 30 8.97 38.90 -6.17
N ALA A 31 8.39 38.05 -7.03
CA ALA A 31 9.04 36.89 -7.64
C ALA A 31 8.08 36.16 -8.61
N SER A 32 7.54 36.88 -9.60
CA SER A 32 6.90 36.28 -10.78
C SER A 32 7.99 35.74 -11.73
N GLY A 33 8.68 34.66 -11.33
CA GLY A 33 9.72 34.08 -12.19
C GLY A 33 10.25 32.70 -11.86
N ARG A 34 10.05 32.18 -10.64
CA ARG A 34 10.69 30.90 -10.21
C ARG A 34 9.75 29.81 -9.70
N ARG A 35 8.44 29.90 -9.95
CA ARG A 35 7.49 28.80 -9.63
C ARG A 35 7.43 27.71 -10.70
N LYS A 36 7.56 28.07 -11.99
CA LYS A 36 7.46 27.11 -13.11
C LYS A 36 8.60 26.10 -13.19
N GLU A 37 9.78 26.41 -12.65
CA GLU A 37 10.94 25.49 -12.69
C GLU A 37 10.88 24.43 -11.58
N ARG A 38 10.26 24.73 -10.44
CA ARG A 38 10.09 23.76 -9.34
C ARG A 38 8.95 22.78 -9.58
N GLU A 39 7.88 23.19 -10.26
CA GLU A 39 6.82 22.27 -10.73
C GLU A 39 7.32 21.29 -11.80
N LYS A 40 8.37 21.65 -12.56
CA LYS A 40 9.01 20.75 -13.51
C LYS A 40 9.77 19.59 -12.83
N ALA A 41 10.16 19.75 -11.56
CA ALA A 41 11.01 18.80 -10.84
C ALA A 41 10.24 17.65 -10.17
N MET A 42 8.95 17.82 -9.89
CA MET A 42 8.08 16.72 -9.44
C MET A 42 7.06 16.37 -10.52
N ARG A 43 7.54 15.96 -11.70
CA ARG A 43 6.67 15.19 -12.59
C ARG A 43 6.42 13.86 -11.87
N THR A 44 5.21 13.67 -11.36
CA THR A 44 4.75 12.34 -10.98
C THR A 44 4.94 11.46 -12.20
N TRP A 45 5.87 10.50 -12.10
CA TRP A 45 6.09 9.49 -13.11
C TRP A 45 4.90 8.53 -13.11
N HIS A 46 3.76 9.01 -13.64
CA HIS A 46 2.62 8.16 -13.90
C HIS A 46 3.00 7.22 -15.03
N TYR A 47 3.15 5.94 -14.70
CA TYR A 47 3.39 4.89 -15.68
C TYR A 47 2.31 4.94 -16.76
N LYS A 48 2.70 5.35 -17.98
CA LYS A 48 1.80 5.36 -19.15
C LYS A 48 1.84 3.98 -19.79
N HIS A 49 0.87 3.14 -19.45
CA HIS A 49 0.71 1.85 -20.10
C HIS A 49 0.28 2.05 -21.57
N LYS A 50 0.83 1.24 -22.50
CA LYS A 50 0.55 1.35 -23.95
C LYS A 50 -0.94 1.17 -24.30
N GLN A 51 -1.65 0.36 -23.52
CA GLN A 51 -3.08 0.13 -23.70
C GLN A 51 -3.90 1.04 -22.77
N LYS A 52 -4.79 1.85 -23.37
CA LYS A 52 -5.66 2.81 -22.68
C LYS A 52 -6.65 2.16 -21.70
N ASN A 53 -6.98 0.88 -21.91
CA ASN A 53 -7.94 0.11 -21.09
C ASN A 53 -7.26 -0.86 -20.11
N PHE A 54 -5.95 -0.72 -19.86
CA PHE A 54 -5.27 -1.59 -18.92
C PHE A 54 -5.76 -1.31 -17.49
N LYS A 55 -6.58 -2.21 -16.97
CA LYS A 55 -6.88 -2.26 -15.54
C LYS A 55 -5.79 -3.11 -14.88
N PRO A 56 -4.94 -2.54 -14.01
CA PRO A 56 -3.96 -3.34 -13.29
C PRO A 56 -4.70 -4.40 -12.49
N LYS A 57 -4.29 -5.66 -12.65
CA LYS A 57 -4.94 -6.81 -11.99
C LYS A 57 -4.68 -6.86 -10.48
N VAL A 58 -3.70 -6.08 -10.03
CA VAL A 58 -3.23 -5.93 -8.65
C VAL A 58 -2.85 -4.47 -8.48
N GLU A 59 -3.20 -3.87 -7.34
CA GLU A 59 -2.69 -2.54 -6.97
C GLU A 59 -1.17 -2.64 -6.79
N THR A 60 -0.42 -2.23 -7.80
CA THR A 60 1.04 -2.19 -7.75
C THR A 60 1.47 -0.78 -7.38
N GLU A 61 1.72 -0.56 -6.09
CA GLU A 61 2.44 0.64 -5.66
C GLU A 61 3.86 0.58 -6.26
N CYS A 62 4.14 1.51 -7.18
CA CYS A 62 5.45 1.59 -7.80
C CYS A 62 6.39 2.36 -6.85
N LEU A 63 7.44 1.69 -6.38
CA LEU A 63 8.49 2.34 -5.60
C LEU A 63 9.52 2.97 -6.56
N LEU A 64 9.71 4.28 -6.45
CA LEU A 64 10.82 4.97 -7.10
C LEU A 64 12.05 4.85 -6.21
N ILE A 65 13.11 4.27 -6.74
CA ILE A 65 14.35 3.98 -6.01
C ILE A 65 15.51 4.63 -6.78
N GLU A 66 16.49 5.16 -6.06
CA GLU A 66 17.71 5.74 -6.64
C GLU A 66 18.48 4.71 -7.50
N SER A 67 19.21 5.21 -8.51
CA SER A 67 19.96 4.36 -9.44
C SER A 67 20.98 3.47 -8.73
N VAL A 68 21.66 3.99 -7.71
CA VAL A 68 22.67 3.25 -6.93
C VAL A 68 22.05 2.03 -6.25
N LEU A 69 20.88 2.19 -5.63
CA LEU A 69 20.17 1.09 -4.99
C LEU A 69 19.65 0.07 -6.02
N LEU A 70 19.30 0.50 -7.23
CA LEU A 70 18.92 -0.42 -8.31
C LEU A 70 20.11 -1.28 -8.79
N GLU A 71 21.31 -0.72 -8.81
CA GLU A 71 22.54 -1.45 -9.12
C GLU A 71 22.87 -2.48 -8.03
N ILE A 72 22.77 -2.09 -6.75
CA ILE A 72 22.95 -3.02 -5.62
C ILE A 72 21.94 -4.17 -5.70
N LEU A 73 20.67 -3.88 -5.94
CA LEU A 73 19.63 -4.91 -6.10
C LEU A 73 19.89 -5.83 -7.30
N LYS A 74 20.58 -5.34 -8.34
CA LYS A 74 20.99 -6.15 -9.48
C LYS A 74 22.10 -7.13 -9.10
N LEU A 75 23.10 -6.67 -8.34
CA LEU A 75 24.17 -7.54 -7.83
C LEU A 75 23.62 -8.62 -6.90
N ILE A 76 22.76 -8.25 -5.95
CA ILE A 76 22.12 -9.21 -5.03
C ILE A 76 21.26 -10.22 -5.80
N LYS A 77 20.58 -9.77 -6.86
CA LYS A 77 19.81 -10.67 -7.74
C LYS A 77 20.72 -11.72 -8.39
N GLU A 78 21.88 -11.32 -8.86
CA GLU A 78 22.85 -12.21 -9.51
C GLU A 78 23.42 -13.23 -8.52
N GLU A 79 23.68 -12.82 -7.28
CA GLU A 79 24.17 -13.69 -6.21
C GLU A 79 23.10 -14.67 -5.69
N GLU A 80 21.88 -14.18 -5.39
CA GLU A 80 20.82 -15.02 -4.81
C GLU A 80 20.01 -15.81 -5.86
N GLY A 81 20.14 -15.48 -7.15
CA GLY A 81 19.34 -16.06 -8.23
C GLY A 81 17.84 -15.74 -8.12
N LYS A 82 17.46 -14.61 -7.49
CA LYS A 82 16.04 -14.24 -7.22
C LYS A 82 15.65 -12.94 -7.88
N SER A 83 14.34 -12.75 -8.08
CA SER A 83 13.86 -11.49 -8.65
C SER A 83 14.04 -10.33 -7.66
N ARG A 84 14.24 -9.12 -8.19
CA ARG A 84 14.39 -7.88 -7.40
C ARG A 84 13.21 -7.64 -6.46
N ALA A 85 11.99 -7.94 -6.91
CA ALA A 85 10.78 -7.80 -6.09
C ALA A 85 10.83 -8.72 -4.87
N VAL A 86 11.26 -9.97 -5.04
CA VAL A 86 11.41 -10.92 -3.92
C VAL A 86 12.42 -10.42 -2.89
N ILE A 87 13.52 -9.82 -3.35
CA ILE A 87 14.55 -9.25 -2.48
C ILE A 87 13.97 -8.09 -1.68
N ILE A 88 13.29 -7.14 -2.35
CA ILE A 88 12.65 -5.98 -1.71
C ILE A 88 11.61 -6.42 -0.67
N GLU A 89 10.70 -7.34 -1.01
CA GLU A 89 9.68 -7.83 -0.08
C GLU A 89 10.32 -8.48 1.16
N ARG A 90 11.41 -9.23 0.99
CA ARG A 90 12.15 -9.80 2.13
C ARG A 90 12.87 -8.75 2.95
N MET A 91 13.42 -7.72 2.34
CA MET A 91 14.05 -6.60 3.05
C MET A 91 13.02 -5.84 3.90
N ILE A 92 11.81 -5.63 3.38
CA ILE A 92 10.71 -5.00 4.14
C ILE A 92 10.34 -5.87 5.34
N ILE A 93 10.12 -7.18 5.14
CA ILE A 93 9.80 -8.09 6.25
C ILE A 93 10.96 -8.13 7.27
N TYR A 94 12.20 -8.14 6.80
CA TYR A 94 13.39 -8.10 7.65
C TYR A 94 13.40 -6.85 8.54
N LEU A 95 13.15 -5.67 7.96
CA LEU A 95 13.08 -4.41 8.71
C LEU A 95 12.00 -4.48 9.79
N LEU A 96 10.81 -4.97 9.44
CA LEU A 96 9.71 -5.14 10.39
C LEU A 96 10.04 -6.14 11.51
N GLU A 97 10.77 -7.23 11.22
CA GLU A 97 11.22 -8.16 12.25
C GLU A 97 12.32 -7.55 13.12
N LYS A 98 13.20 -6.72 12.56
CA LYS A 98 14.22 -6.00 13.32
C LYS A 98 13.59 -4.99 14.29
N ASP A 99 12.59 -4.23 13.83
CA ASP A 99 11.87 -3.25 14.65
C ASP A 99 11.14 -3.89 15.84
N ARG A 100 10.82 -5.18 15.75
CA ARG A 100 10.27 -5.99 16.85
C ARG A 100 11.31 -6.41 17.89
N GLY A 101 12.57 -6.00 17.76
CA GLY A 101 13.65 -6.30 18.70
C GLY A 101 14.37 -7.63 18.44
N ASN A 102 14.24 -8.22 17.26
CA ASN A 102 15.01 -9.43 16.91
C ASN A 102 16.46 -9.08 16.55
N THR A 103 17.39 -10.01 16.80
CA THR A 103 18.78 -9.89 16.34
C THR A 103 18.85 -9.97 14.82
N ASN A 104 19.90 -9.40 14.20
CA ASN A 104 20.02 -9.31 12.74
C ASN A 104 19.89 -10.70 12.06
N GLU A 105 20.59 -11.72 12.55
CA GLU A 105 20.54 -13.07 11.97
C GLU A 105 19.15 -13.70 12.10
N THR A 106 18.54 -13.59 13.28
CA THR A 106 17.21 -14.17 13.53
C THR A 106 16.13 -13.45 12.75
N ALA A 107 16.22 -12.12 12.60
CA ALA A 107 15.33 -11.33 11.76
C ALA A 107 15.44 -11.75 10.29
N TRP A 108 16.66 -12.01 9.79
CA TRP A 108 16.87 -12.46 8.41
C TRP A 108 16.28 -13.84 8.13
N ASP A 109 16.45 -14.78 9.05
CA ASP A 109 15.86 -16.12 8.90
C ASP A 109 14.34 -16.10 9.01
N LYS A 110 13.79 -15.27 9.90
CA LYS A 110 12.35 -15.04 10.02
C LYS A 110 11.78 -14.42 8.74
N SER A 111 12.46 -13.45 8.13
CA SER A 111 11.99 -12.80 6.90
C SER A 111 11.90 -13.79 5.73
N LYS A 112 12.94 -14.60 5.53
CA LYS A 112 12.96 -15.67 4.51
C LYS A 112 11.83 -16.67 4.74
N ARG A 113 11.61 -17.09 5.99
CA ARG A 113 10.55 -18.05 6.35
C ARG A 113 9.15 -17.46 6.13
N SER A 114 8.93 -16.22 6.57
CA SER A 114 7.66 -15.51 6.42
C SER A 114 7.28 -15.38 4.95
N TYR A 115 8.21 -14.91 4.12
CA TYR A 115 8.03 -14.82 2.67
C TYR A 115 7.67 -16.17 2.02
N ARG A 116 8.31 -17.26 2.41
CA ARG A 116 7.94 -18.60 1.89
C ARG A 116 6.52 -19.01 2.29
N ARG A 117 6.05 -18.61 3.47
CA ARG A 117 4.69 -18.91 3.95
C ARG A 117 3.66 -18.08 3.19
N THR A 118 3.91 -16.80 2.92
CA THR A 118 2.99 -15.95 2.14
C THR A 118 2.79 -16.51 0.73
N LEU A 119 3.86 -16.97 0.07
CA LEU A 119 3.75 -17.63 -1.24
C LEU A 119 2.86 -18.88 -1.20
N LYS A 120 3.05 -19.77 -0.22
CA LYS A 120 2.23 -20.97 -0.06
C LYS A 120 0.76 -20.63 0.24
N ASN A 121 0.52 -19.60 1.03
CA ASN A 121 -0.84 -19.15 1.35
C ASN A 121 -1.54 -18.59 0.11
N TYR A 122 -0.85 -17.75 -0.66
CA TYR A 122 -1.36 -17.24 -1.92
C TYR A 122 -1.73 -18.37 -2.91
N GLU A 123 -0.88 -19.38 -3.01
CA GLU A 123 -1.15 -20.56 -3.83
C GLU A 123 -2.39 -21.33 -3.36
N LYS A 124 -2.56 -21.50 -2.04
CA LYS A 124 -3.74 -22.15 -1.47
C LYS A 124 -5.02 -21.36 -1.76
N GLU A 125 -4.99 -20.05 -1.56
CA GLU A 125 -6.13 -19.16 -1.80
C GLU A 125 -6.54 -19.15 -3.28
N THR A 126 -5.58 -19.06 -4.19
CA THR A 126 -5.84 -19.08 -5.63
C THR A 126 -6.44 -20.42 -6.08
N LYS A 127 -5.91 -21.54 -5.57
CA LYS A 127 -6.49 -22.88 -5.78
C LYS A 127 -7.92 -22.98 -5.25
N ALA A 128 -8.19 -22.47 -4.04
CA ALA A 128 -9.52 -22.46 -3.46
C ALA A 128 -10.50 -21.63 -4.31
N LYS A 129 -10.14 -20.40 -4.66
CA LYS A 129 -10.95 -19.50 -5.52
C LYS A 129 -11.28 -20.16 -6.87
N ARG A 130 -10.31 -20.85 -7.49
CA ARG A 130 -10.53 -21.58 -8.74
C ARG A 130 -11.53 -22.72 -8.59
N LYS A 131 -11.45 -23.50 -7.51
CA LYS A 131 -12.41 -24.59 -7.21
C LYS A 131 -13.82 -24.05 -7.01
N HIS A 132 -13.98 -22.98 -6.23
CA HIS A 132 -15.27 -22.32 -6.04
C HIS A 132 -15.87 -21.82 -7.35
N LEU A 133 -15.06 -21.20 -8.21
CA LEU A 133 -15.50 -20.72 -9.51
C LEU A 133 -15.91 -21.86 -10.44
N GLN A 134 -15.17 -22.97 -10.46
CA GLN A 134 -15.55 -24.15 -11.24
C GLN A 134 -16.86 -24.79 -10.75
N LYS A 135 -17.06 -24.84 -9.43
CA LYS A 135 -18.30 -25.34 -8.85
C LYS A 135 -19.48 -24.44 -9.23
N ALA A 136 -19.33 -23.12 -9.10
CA ALA A 136 -20.36 -22.15 -9.48
C ALA A 136 -20.73 -22.25 -10.97
N LYS A 137 -19.75 -22.46 -11.86
CA LYS A 137 -20.01 -22.70 -13.30
C LYS A 137 -20.85 -23.96 -13.54
N LYS A 138 -20.46 -25.08 -12.92
CA LYS A 138 -21.20 -26.35 -13.03
C LYS A 138 -22.61 -26.23 -12.49
N ASP A 139 -22.80 -25.55 -11.37
CA ASP A 139 -24.12 -25.35 -10.77
C ASP A 139 -25.01 -24.44 -11.64
N ALA A 140 -24.43 -23.41 -12.27
CA ALA A 140 -25.12 -22.57 -13.23
C ALA A 140 -25.54 -23.34 -14.51
N GLU A 141 -24.66 -24.20 -15.04
CA GLU A 141 -24.97 -25.07 -16.19
C GLU A 141 -26.10 -26.05 -15.86
N LYS A 142 -26.05 -26.69 -14.69
CA LYS A 142 -27.14 -27.57 -14.22
C LYS A 142 -28.47 -26.84 -14.12
N LYS A 143 -28.48 -25.62 -13.55
CA LYS A 143 -29.68 -24.79 -13.47
C LYS A 143 -30.20 -24.41 -14.85
N LYS A 144 -29.31 -24.04 -15.78
CA LYS A 144 -29.68 -23.71 -17.15
C LYS A 144 -30.33 -24.91 -17.86
N LEU A 145 -29.72 -26.10 -17.75
CA LEU A 145 -30.27 -27.33 -18.31
C LEU A 145 -31.64 -27.68 -17.70
N TYR A 146 -31.78 -27.57 -16.37
CA TYR A 146 -33.05 -27.78 -15.69
C TYR A 146 -34.15 -26.84 -16.20
N ILE A 147 -33.85 -25.54 -16.33
CA ILE A 147 -34.79 -24.55 -16.89
C ILE A 147 -35.13 -24.89 -18.34
N CYS A 148 -34.15 -25.31 -19.15
CA CYS A 148 -34.40 -25.71 -20.54
C CYS A 148 -35.31 -26.95 -20.64
N LYS A 149 -35.13 -27.95 -19.76
CA LYS A 149 -35.95 -29.17 -19.73
C LYS A 149 -37.37 -28.94 -19.21
N ASN A 150 -37.52 -28.07 -18.22
CA ASN A 150 -38.82 -27.75 -17.62
C ASN A 150 -39.53 -26.57 -18.31
N SER A 151 -39.03 -26.10 -19.45
CA SER A 151 -39.71 -25.09 -20.25
C SER A 151 -40.97 -25.69 -20.91
N PRO A 152 -42.09 -24.95 -21.02
CA PRO A 152 -43.27 -25.41 -21.76
C PRO A 152 -42.99 -25.77 -23.22
N PHE A 153 -41.89 -25.25 -23.79
CA PHE A 153 -41.44 -25.52 -25.16
C PHE A 153 -40.32 -26.57 -25.24
N SER A 154 -39.99 -27.27 -24.16
CA SER A 154 -38.91 -28.27 -24.15
C SER A 154 -39.18 -29.43 -25.12
N TYR A 155 -40.45 -29.84 -25.25
CA TYR A 155 -40.91 -30.85 -26.21
C TYR A 155 -40.55 -30.50 -27.67
N PHE A 156 -40.64 -29.22 -28.05
CA PHE A 156 -40.31 -28.76 -29.41
C PHE A 156 -38.81 -28.60 -29.67
N ARG A 157 -37.97 -28.54 -28.61
CA ARG A 157 -36.52 -28.32 -28.72
C ARG A 157 -35.68 -29.59 -28.64
N GLY A 158 -36.27 -30.76 -28.35
CA GLY A 158 -35.57 -32.05 -28.33
C GLY A 158 -34.48 -32.18 -27.25
N TYR A 159 -34.74 -31.68 -26.03
CA TYR A 159 -33.83 -31.76 -24.88
C TYR A 159 -34.03 -33.00 -23.99
#